data_AF-A0A0E3V8Y3-F1
#
_entry.id   AF-A0A0E3V8Y3-F1
#
_cell.length_a   1.000
_cell.length_b   1.000
_cell.length_c   1.000
_cell.angle_alpha   90.00
_cell.angle_beta   90.00
_cell.angle_gamma   90.00
#
_symmetry.space_group_name_H-M   'P 1'
#
loop_
_entity.id
_entity.type
_entity.pdbx_description
1 polymer ?
#
loop_
_entity_poly.entity_id
_entity_poly.type
_entity_poly.pdbx_seq_one_letter_code
_entity_poly.pdbx_strand_id
1 'polypeptide(L)'
;MKLIFSSILLSTLLIWVTGCKEPTIDEGILPFTAPGSPDADGGTWRTIVLKSAADITVPQPTAITSDAYQKELSDVKNGLLSAGPEQNTAVNYWAAGGVLRWNQIARQLVAKYNTPPGYDNATGQVVTSDAANQYAGSPYAARVYALLSVAQYDALVVAWRAKYQYNRPSLESQGVITRIPVVDVPSYPSEDAAIAEASCQVLTYLFPSEVAFLKAKAAEHKQSRVWAGTNVPSDVKAGEELAAAVTAKVIDRAKTDRFSPSIDATNSWQAKLASAPYDQKWRSLELPARSPVLPLAGKVKTWFDSTAIFQAIPAAPPATSSADFQKALSEVRDIATMRTRDQWRIANYWDNGTNTYSQSGQWNFLVEDLTRQNSQNELRTARTYALMNRAIQDATTAAWYTKYTYFTPRPSQVDASIKTATVIPNSPGYVSDQAAVSAAATTVLAYLFPDESTNLAAQAAEAAMAELYGGTSFRFDTEAGAKLGAFIGQTAVAGAKADGAK
;
A
#
# COMPACT_ATOMS: atom_id res chain seq x y z
N MET A 1 21.34 28.37 74.21
CA MET A 1 20.12 27.71 74.73
C MET A 1 19.78 26.56 73.79
N LYS A 2 19.46 25.39 74.37
CA LYS A 2 19.06 24.08 73.79
C LYS A 2 18.47 24.11 72.36
N LEU A 3 18.99 23.31 71.41
CA LEU A 3 18.64 21.90 71.10
C LEU A 3 17.19 21.72 70.59
N ILE A 4 17.01 21.21 69.35
CA ILE A 4 16.18 20.02 68.95
C ILE A 4 15.74 20.05 67.47
N PHE A 5 16.13 18.98 66.76
CA PHE A 5 15.49 18.20 65.66
C PHE A 5 14.45 18.82 64.71
N SER A 6 14.59 18.50 63.41
CA SER A 6 13.62 17.63 62.72
C SER A 6 14.13 17.06 61.40
N SER A 7 14.18 15.73 61.33
CA SER A 7 14.24 14.93 60.11
C SER A 7 12.84 14.87 59.48
N ILE A 8 12.66 15.25 58.21
CA ILE A 8 11.45 14.88 57.43
C ILE A 8 11.82 14.57 55.98
N LEU A 9 11.71 13.28 55.67
CA LEU A 9 11.33 12.59 54.43
C LEU A 9 11.91 13.04 53.08
N LEU A 10 12.88 12.24 52.63
CA LEU A 10 13.16 11.98 51.22
C LEU A 10 11.96 11.23 50.60
N SER A 11 11.08 11.97 49.92
CA SER A 11 9.99 11.38 49.12
C SER A 11 10.50 11.14 47.70
N THR A 12 10.81 9.89 47.39
CA THR A 12 11.12 9.41 46.04
C THR A 12 9.88 9.55 45.15
N LEU A 13 9.86 10.58 44.31
CA LEU A 13 8.89 10.69 43.22
C LEU A 13 9.34 9.78 42.06
N LEU A 14 9.00 8.49 42.13
CA LEU A 14 9.03 7.62 40.94
C LEU A 14 7.88 8.05 40.02
N ILE A 15 8.17 8.98 39.11
CA ILE A 15 7.33 9.22 37.95
C ILE A 15 7.43 7.96 37.09
N TRP A 16 6.37 7.15 37.12
CA TRP A 16 6.12 6.16 36.08
C TRP A 16 5.99 6.92 34.76
N VAL A 17 7.07 6.96 33.99
CA VAL A 17 7.00 7.30 32.57
C VAL A 17 6.31 6.10 31.91
N THR A 18 4.99 6.05 31.98
CA THR A 18 4.22 5.29 31.01
C THR A 18 4.52 5.95 29.68
N GLY A 19 5.48 5.39 28.93
CA GLY A 19 5.75 5.82 27.57
C GLY A 19 4.41 5.91 26.85
N CYS A 20 4.12 7.06 26.24
CA CYS A 20 3.02 7.14 25.30
C CYS A 20 3.26 6.00 24.31
N LYS A 21 2.39 4.98 24.31
CA LYS A 21 2.40 3.98 23.25
C LYS A 21 2.31 4.79 21.95
N GLU A 22 3.19 4.50 21.00
CA GLU A 22 3.05 5.06 19.65
C GLU A 22 1.58 4.87 19.24
N PRO A 23 0.93 5.90 18.67
CA PRO A 23 -0.44 5.77 18.21
C PRO A 23 -0.48 4.70 17.11
N THR A 24 -0.83 3.47 17.49
CA THR A 24 -1.07 2.37 16.57
C THR A 24 -2.52 2.45 16.12
N ILE A 25 -2.77 2.43 14.80
CA ILE A 25 -4.11 2.27 14.25
C ILE A 25 -4.58 0.87 14.64
N ASP A 26 -5.54 0.77 15.57
CA ASP A 26 -6.14 -0.50 15.95
C ASP A 26 -7.19 -0.92 14.91
N GLU A 27 -6.85 -1.92 14.10
CA GLU A 27 -7.71 -2.46 13.05
C GLU A 27 -8.62 -3.61 13.58
N GLY A 28 -8.59 -3.88 14.90
CA GLY A 28 -9.50 -4.80 15.58
C GLY A 28 -9.46 -6.27 15.13
N ILE A 29 -10.41 -7.04 15.66
CA ILE A 29 -10.67 -8.43 15.25
C ILE A 29 -11.75 -8.40 14.17
N LEU A 30 -11.41 -8.88 12.97
CA LEU A 30 -12.35 -8.96 11.87
C LEU A 30 -13.09 -10.31 11.87
N PRO A 31 -14.37 -10.36 11.47
CA PRO A 31 -15.11 -11.62 11.42
C PRO A 31 -14.51 -12.59 10.39
N PHE A 32 -14.51 -13.89 10.70
CA PHE A 32 -14.05 -14.92 9.77
C PHE A 32 -14.95 -15.01 8.55
N THR A 33 -14.36 -15.19 7.37
CA THR A 33 -15.09 -15.51 6.14
C THR A 33 -14.43 -16.71 5.51
N ALA A 34 -15.18 -17.80 5.34
CA ALA A 34 -14.67 -18.97 4.63
C ALA A 34 -14.51 -18.61 3.14
N PRO A 35 -13.35 -18.90 2.51
CA PRO A 35 -13.18 -18.58 1.10
C PRO A 35 -14.15 -19.33 0.19
N GLY A 36 -14.65 -18.68 -0.86
CA GLY A 36 -15.66 -19.23 -1.77
C GLY A 36 -15.13 -20.23 -2.81
N SER A 37 -13.83 -20.23 -3.09
CA SER A 37 -13.19 -21.11 -4.08
C SER A 37 -11.75 -21.48 -3.67
N PRO A 38 -11.29 -22.72 -3.93
CA PRO A 38 -9.90 -23.10 -3.76
C PRO A 38 -8.98 -22.64 -4.91
N ASP A 39 -9.57 -22.24 -6.05
CA ASP A 39 -8.88 -21.85 -7.29
C ASP A 39 -7.76 -22.83 -7.67
N ALA A 40 -8.15 -24.08 -7.96
CA ALA A 40 -7.20 -25.17 -8.19
C ALA A 40 -6.24 -24.95 -9.36
N ASP A 41 -6.62 -24.11 -10.33
CA ASP A 41 -5.78 -23.69 -11.45
C ASP A 41 -4.93 -22.45 -11.15
N GLY A 42 -4.97 -21.92 -9.93
CA GLY A 42 -4.26 -20.72 -9.48
C GLY A 42 -2.76 -20.71 -9.76
N GLY A 43 -2.13 -21.89 -9.80
CA GLY A 43 -0.71 -22.05 -10.14
C GLY A 43 -0.38 -21.82 -11.62
N THR A 44 -1.40 -21.66 -12.47
CA THR A 44 -1.27 -21.36 -13.91
C THR A 44 -1.46 -19.87 -14.21
N TRP A 45 -1.86 -19.07 -13.22
CA TRP A 45 -2.06 -17.65 -13.39
C TRP A 45 -0.73 -16.97 -13.70
N ARG A 46 -0.78 -15.90 -14.50
CA ARG A 46 0.39 -15.15 -14.94
C ARG A 46 1.02 -14.44 -13.76
N THR A 47 2.30 -14.71 -13.53
CA THR A 47 3.15 -14.00 -12.57
C THR A 47 3.53 -12.60 -13.10
N ILE A 48 3.98 -11.72 -12.21
CA ILE A 48 4.28 -10.31 -12.51
C ILE A 48 5.78 -10.07 -12.71
N VAL A 49 6.61 -10.50 -11.76
CA VAL A 49 8.07 -10.33 -11.82
C VAL A 49 8.75 -11.60 -12.32
N LEU A 50 8.21 -12.77 -11.97
CA LEU A 50 8.65 -14.03 -12.55
C LEU A 50 8.16 -14.17 -13.99
N LYS A 51 8.91 -14.88 -14.83
CA LYS A 51 8.44 -15.26 -16.18
C LYS A 51 7.32 -16.31 -16.08
N SER A 52 7.43 -17.19 -15.09
CA SER A 52 6.42 -18.18 -14.76
C SER A 52 6.59 -18.64 -13.31
N ALA A 53 5.55 -19.29 -12.77
CA ALA A 53 5.63 -19.99 -11.49
C ALA A 53 6.64 -21.16 -11.48
N ALA A 54 7.16 -21.57 -12.63
CA ALA A 54 8.22 -22.57 -12.74
C ALA A 54 9.63 -22.02 -12.55
N ASP A 55 9.79 -20.70 -12.49
CA ASP A 55 11.09 -20.06 -12.25
C ASP A 55 11.63 -20.31 -10.84
N ILE A 56 10.74 -20.68 -9.91
CA ILE A 56 11.07 -21.01 -8.53
C ILE A 56 10.82 -22.50 -8.31
N THR A 57 11.88 -23.23 -7.95
CA THR A 57 11.78 -24.64 -7.59
C THR A 57 11.32 -24.77 -6.15
N VAL A 58 10.19 -25.42 -5.95
CA VAL A 58 9.74 -25.88 -4.63
C VAL A 58 10.12 -27.36 -4.52
N PRO A 59 10.81 -27.82 -3.46
CA PRO A 59 11.15 -29.23 -3.31
C PRO A 59 9.92 -30.14 -3.20
N GLN A 60 10.07 -31.42 -3.54
CA GLN A 60 9.00 -32.38 -3.26
C GLN A 60 8.86 -32.57 -1.74
N PRO A 61 7.63 -32.55 -1.19
CA PRO A 61 7.41 -32.82 0.22
C PRO A 61 7.83 -34.24 0.59
N THR A 62 8.26 -34.44 1.84
CA THR A 62 8.41 -35.78 2.42
C THR A 62 7.09 -36.55 2.34
N ALA A 63 7.17 -37.87 2.12
CA ALA A 63 5.96 -38.70 2.05
C ALA A 63 5.19 -38.63 3.38
N ILE A 64 3.85 -38.58 3.31
CA ILE A 64 3.03 -38.53 4.53
C ILE A 64 3.19 -39.79 5.39
N THR A 65 3.63 -40.91 4.80
CA THR A 65 3.92 -42.17 5.50
C THR A 65 5.29 -42.19 6.17
N SER A 66 6.13 -41.16 5.98
CA SER A 66 7.45 -41.11 6.60
C SER A 66 7.39 -40.82 8.10
N ASP A 67 8.31 -41.41 8.87
CA ASP A 67 8.40 -41.19 10.33
C ASP A 67 8.54 -39.69 10.67
N ALA A 68 9.31 -38.95 9.86
CA ALA A 68 9.49 -37.52 10.04
C ALA A 68 8.17 -36.74 9.93
N TYR A 69 7.36 -37.01 8.89
CA TYR A 69 6.07 -36.35 8.71
C TYR A 69 5.05 -36.78 9.77
N GLN A 70 4.99 -38.08 10.08
CA GLN A 70 4.09 -38.59 11.12
C GLN A 70 4.40 -37.99 12.49
N LYS A 71 5.68 -37.75 12.78
CA LYS A 71 6.08 -37.02 13.98
C LYS A 71 5.55 -35.58 13.97
N GLU A 72 5.78 -34.82 12.89
CA GLU A 72 5.29 -33.45 12.78
C GLU A 72 3.77 -33.36 12.93
N LEU A 73 3.03 -34.26 12.28
CA LEU A 73 1.57 -34.32 12.36
C LEU A 73 1.08 -34.63 13.79
N SER A 74 1.74 -35.56 14.48
CA SER A 74 1.45 -35.88 15.88
C SER A 74 1.74 -34.70 16.80
N ASP A 75 2.87 -34.02 16.60
CA ASP A 75 3.25 -32.82 17.37
C ASP A 75 2.19 -31.71 17.19
N VAL A 76 1.67 -31.49 15.98
CA VAL A 76 0.57 -30.54 15.71
C VAL A 76 -0.71 -30.96 16.43
N LYS A 77 -1.12 -32.23 16.33
CA LYS A 77 -2.32 -32.75 17.02
C LYS A 77 -2.22 -32.55 18.54
N ASN A 78 -1.06 -32.80 19.12
CA ASN A 78 -0.82 -32.61 20.55
C ASN A 78 -0.79 -31.13 20.93
N GLY A 79 -0.20 -30.27 20.09
CA GLY A 79 -0.15 -28.82 20.30
C GLY A 79 -1.53 -28.16 20.32
N LEU A 80 -2.48 -28.67 19.52
CA LEU A 80 -3.87 -28.20 19.53
C LEU A 80 -4.57 -28.40 20.89
N LEU A 81 -4.19 -29.42 21.65
CA LEU A 81 -4.78 -29.70 22.96
C LEU A 81 -4.21 -28.81 24.08
N SER A 82 -3.02 -28.24 23.88
CA SER A 82 -2.30 -27.49 24.90
C SER A 82 -2.15 -26.00 24.59
N ALA A 83 -2.67 -25.52 23.46
CA ALA A 83 -2.41 -24.16 23.03
C ALA A 83 -3.07 -23.09 23.91
N GLY A 84 -2.25 -22.14 24.35
CA GLY A 84 -2.57 -21.13 25.36
C GLY A 84 -3.23 -19.86 24.81
N PRO A 85 -3.64 -18.92 25.70
CA PRO A 85 -4.37 -17.72 25.32
C PRO A 85 -3.66 -16.83 24.28
N GLU A 86 -2.34 -16.65 24.39
CA GLU A 86 -1.56 -15.84 23.44
C GLU A 86 -1.54 -16.46 22.03
N GLN A 87 -1.41 -17.80 21.96
CA GLN A 87 -1.45 -18.53 20.70
C GLN A 87 -2.84 -18.45 20.06
N ASN A 88 -3.90 -18.52 20.86
CA ASN A 88 -5.27 -18.33 20.39
C ASN A 88 -5.51 -16.91 19.84
N THR A 89 -4.97 -15.89 20.51
CA THR A 89 -5.03 -14.51 20.03
C THR A 89 -4.32 -14.36 18.68
N ALA A 90 -3.12 -14.92 18.54
CA ALA A 90 -2.39 -14.91 17.28
C ALA A 90 -3.15 -15.65 16.16
N VAL A 91 -3.67 -16.85 16.44
CA VAL A 91 -4.50 -17.63 15.52
C VAL A 91 -5.70 -16.80 15.03
N ASN A 92 -6.44 -16.18 15.94
CA ASN A 92 -7.61 -15.37 15.59
C ASN A 92 -7.24 -14.11 14.80
N TYR A 93 -6.11 -13.48 15.12
CA TYR A 93 -5.63 -12.30 14.40
C TYR A 93 -5.32 -12.63 12.93
N TRP A 94 -4.56 -13.70 12.68
CA TRP A 94 -4.12 -14.10 11.34
C TRP A 94 -5.20 -14.82 10.52
N ALA A 95 -6.21 -15.41 11.17
CA ALA A 95 -7.33 -16.06 10.48
C ALA A 95 -8.26 -15.11 9.71
N ALA A 96 -8.11 -13.80 9.87
CA ALA A 96 -8.77 -12.83 9.00
C ALA A 96 -8.22 -12.83 7.56
N GLY A 97 -7.02 -13.36 7.37
CA GLY A 97 -6.31 -13.47 6.10
C GLY A 97 -4.93 -12.80 6.16
N GLY A 98 -3.90 -13.54 5.74
CA GLY A 98 -2.52 -13.11 5.77
C GLY A 98 -2.28 -11.88 4.88
N VAL A 99 -2.72 -11.92 3.62
CA VAL A 99 -2.56 -10.79 2.68
C VAL A 99 -3.19 -9.52 3.24
N LEU A 100 -4.40 -9.65 3.81
CA LEU A 100 -5.12 -8.54 4.42
C LEU A 100 -4.33 -7.93 5.58
N ARG A 101 -3.92 -8.74 6.56
CA ARG A 101 -3.19 -8.26 7.74
C ARG A 101 -1.85 -7.62 7.40
N TRP A 102 -1.13 -8.13 6.40
CA TRP A 102 0.10 -7.51 5.95
C TRP A 102 -0.12 -6.18 5.21
N ASN A 103 -1.24 -6.01 4.49
CA ASN A 103 -1.59 -4.71 3.93
C ASN A 103 -2.01 -3.72 5.02
N GLN A 104 -2.68 -4.14 6.09
CA GLN A 104 -2.93 -3.30 7.29
C GLN A 104 -1.61 -2.83 7.92
N ILE A 105 -0.66 -3.75 8.13
CA ILE A 105 0.68 -3.42 8.65
C ILE A 105 1.37 -2.41 7.72
N ALA A 106 1.30 -2.59 6.40
CA ALA A 106 1.86 -1.63 5.46
C ALA A 106 1.20 -0.24 5.57
N ARG A 107 -0.13 -0.17 5.74
CA ARG A 107 -0.84 1.10 5.97
C ARG A 107 -0.37 1.79 7.25
N GLN A 108 -0.19 1.03 8.34
CA GLN A 108 0.36 1.56 9.60
C GLN A 108 1.77 2.11 9.43
N LEU A 109 2.65 1.39 8.72
CA LEU A 109 4.01 1.85 8.45
C LEU A 109 4.03 3.09 7.57
N VAL A 110 3.22 3.14 6.51
CA VAL A 110 3.09 4.34 5.67
C VAL A 110 2.60 5.51 6.53
N ALA A 111 1.57 5.33 7.37
CA ALA A 111 1.09 6.38 8.25
C ALA A 111 2.16 6.86 9.23
N LYS A 112 2.94 5.94 9.82
CA LYS A 112 4.05 6.25 10.73
C LYS A 112 5.14 7.08 10.08
N TYR A 113 5.46 6.81 8.81
CA TYR A 113 6.55 7.47 8.07
C TYR A 113 6.08 8.57 7.10
N ASN A 114 4.77 8.82 7.00
CA ASN A 114 4.19 9.94 6.26
C ASN A 114 4.18 11.21 7.11
N THR A 115 5.30 11.50 7.77
CA THR A 115 5.52 12.69 8.59
C THR A 115 6.11 13.80 7.71
N PRO A 116 5.71 15.08 7.88
CA PRO A 116 6.33 16.16 7.13
C PRO A 116 7.85 16.14 7.34
N PRO A 117 8.66 16.09 6.27
CA PRO A 117 10.09 16.04 6.44
C PRO A 117 10.65 17.41 6.88
N GLY A 118 11.81 17.36 7.53
CA GLY A 118 12.60 18.53 7.92
C GLY A 118 13.30 19.20 6.72
N TYR A 119 14.07 20.25 7.00
CA TYR A 119 14.75 21.03 5.97
C TYR A 119 16.18 21.40 6.41
N ASP A 120 17.14 21.11 5.55
CA ASP A 120 18.52 21.55 5.70
C ASP A 120 18.73 22.88 4.97
N ASN A 121 18.91 23.95 5.75
CA ASN A 121 19.12 25.30 5.22
C ASN A 121 20.46 25.46 4.46
N ALA A 122 21.46 24.61 4.71
CA ALA A 122 22.75 24.70 4.04
C ALA A 122 22.72 24.10 2.63
N THR A 123 21.99 22.99 2.45
CA THR A 123 21.91 22.26 1.18
C THR A 123 20.63 22.53 0.40
N GLY A 124 19.61 23.12 1.04
CA GLY A 124 18.28 23.30 0.47
C GLY A 124 17.51 22.00 0.27
N GLN A 125 17.95 20.92 0.93
CA GLN A 125 17.39 19.59 0.80
C GLN A 125 16.40 19.27 1.91
N VAL A 126 15.49 18.37 1.58
CA VAL A 126 14.53 17.78 2.51
C VAL A 126 15.24 16.73 3.36
N VAL A 127 15.05 16.78 4.68
CA VAL A 127 15.62 15.82 5.64
C VAL A 127 14.51 14.92 6.16
N THR A 128 14.65 13.60 6.01
CA THR A 128 13.66 12.66 6.55
C THR A 128 13.67 12.68 8.07
N SER A 129 12.51 12.45 8.70
CA SER A 129 12.42 12.41 10.17
C SER A 129 13.15 11.19 10.77
N ASP A 130 13.39 10.17 9.97
CA ASP A 130 14.15 8.96 10.29
C ASP A 130 15.29 8.83 9.27
N ALA A 131 16.51 8.56 9.74
CA ALA A 131 17.69 8.53 8.89
C ALA A 131 17.75 7.29 7.97
N ALA A 132 17.06 6.21 8.32
CA ALA A 132 17.02 4.96 7.58
C ALA A 132 15.76 4.82 6.71
N ASN A 133 14.65 5.49 7.07
CA ASN A 133 13.38 5.42 6.36
C ASN A 133 13.07 6.69 5.57
N GLN A 134 12.50 6.51 4.38
CA GLN A 134 12.09 7.61 3.52
C GLN A 134 10.76 8.21 4.00
N TYR A 135 10.55 9.49 3.67
CA TYR A 135 9.24 10.12 3.81
C TYR A 135 8.20 9.36 2.96
N ALA A 136 7.17 8.82 3.61
CA ALA A 136 6.16 7.99 2.97
C ALA A 136 5.00 8.79 2.34
N GLY A 137 5.33 9.88 1.64
CA GLY A 137 4.36 10.63 0.82
C GLY A 137 3.89 9.83 -0.40
N SER A 138 2.94 10.38 -1.17
CA SER A 138 2.17 9.64 -2.18
C SER A 138 2.98 8.73 -3.13
N PRO A 139 4.10 9.17 -3.77
CA PRO A 139 4.86 8.26 -4.65
C PRO A 139 5.53 7.10 -3.91
N TYR A 140 6.03 7.35 -2.70
CA TYR A 140 6.65 6.29 -1.90
C TYR A 140 5.59 5.32 -1.38
N ALA A 141 4.46 5.83 -0.87
CA ALA A 141 3.33 5.01 -0.43
C ALA A 141 2.82 4.10 -1.56
N ALA A 142 2.57 4.65 -2.76
CA ALA A 142 2.14 3.86 -3.91
C ALA A 142 3.14 2.74 -4.27
N ARG A 143 4.45 3.04 -4.18
CA ARG A 143 5.52 2.05 -4.37
C ARG A 143 5.54 0.97 -3.30
N VAL A 144 5.33 1.31 -2.03
CA VAL A 144 5.27 0.35 -0.92
C VAL A 144 4.17 -0.68 -1.17
N TYR A 145 2.95 -0.22 -1.42
CA TYR A 145 1.81 -1.12 -1.63
C TYR A 145 1.99 -1.99 -2.88
N ALA A 146 2.46 -1.43 -3.99
CA ALA A 146 2.66 -2.20 -5.20
C ALA A 146 3.72 -3.30 -5.05
N LEU A 147 4.88 -2.98 -4.44
CA LEU A 147 5.94 -3.97 -4.22
C LEU A 147 5.48 -5.10 -3.28
N LEU A 148 4.77 -4.75 -2.20
CA LEU A 148 4.23 -5.73 -1.26
C LEU A 148 3.25 -6.66 -1.96
N SER A 149 2.25 -6.11 -2.66
CA SER A 149 1.21 -6.90 -3.31
C SER A 149 1.79 -7.80 -4.41
N VAL A 150 2.78 -7.32 -5.16
CA VAL A 150 3.47 -8.11 -6.19
C VAL A 150 4.23 -9.30 -5.60
N ALA A 151 4.96 -9.09 -4.50
CA ALA A 151 5.68 -10.17 -3.84
C ALA A 151 4.73 -11.24 -3.27
N GLN A 152 3.65 -10.81 -2.63
CA GLN A 152 2.61 -11.72 -2.13
C GLN A 152 1.97 -12.51 -3.26
N TYR A 153 1.54 -11.84 -4.34
CA TYR A 153 0.88 -12.48 -5.47
C TYR A 153 1.77 -13.51 -6.17
N ASP A 154 3.00 -13.14 -6.57
CA ASP A 154 3.89 -14.08 -7.25
C ASP A 154 4.25 -15.27 -6.34
N ALA A 155 4.45 -15.04 -5.03
CA ALA A 155 4.71 -16.11 -4.08
C ALA A 155 3.51 -17.07 -3.95
N LEU A 156 2.28 -16.54 -3.95
CA LEU A 156 1.08 -17.35 -3.88
C LEU A 156 0.81 -18.13 -5.17
N VAL A 157 1.09 -17.57 -6.36
CA VAL A 157 1.00 -18.33 -7.63
C VAL A 157 2.00 -19.50 -7.61
N VAL A 158 3.23 -19.28 -7.15
CA VAL A 158 4.23 -20.36 -6.99
C VAL A 158 3.76 -21.40 -5.97
N ALA A 159 3.22 -20.97 -4.82
CA ALA A 159 2.69 -21.85 -3.80
C ALA A 159 1.52 -22.69 -4.34
N TRP A 160 0.56 -22.09 -5.05
CA TRP A 160 -0.57 -22.81 -5.65
C TRP A 160 -0.09 -23.84 -6.67
N ARG A 161 0.88 -23.51 -7.53
CA ARG A 161 1.47 -24.48 -8.46
C ARG A 161 2.02 -25.69 -7.72
N ALA A 162 2.80 -25.48 -6.66
CA ALA A 162 3.37 -26.57 -5.88
C ALA A 162 2.31 -27.37 -5.10
N LYS A 163 1.29 -26.70 -4.54
CA LYS A 163 0.14 -27.32 -3.87
C LYS A 163 -0.54 -28.35 -4.77
N TYR A 164 -0.92 -27.97 -5.98
CA TYR A 164 -1.62 -28.86 -6.90
C TYR A 164 -0.69 -29.79 -7.69
N GLN A 165 0.61 -29.50 -7.76
CA GLN A 165 1.61 -30.43 -8.30
C GLN A 165 1.86 -31.62 -7.35
N TYR A 166 2.05 -31.35 -6.05
CA TYR A 166 2.39 -32.38 -5.08
C TYR A 166 1.19 -32.98 -4.36
N ASN A 167 0.09 -32.23 -4.30
CA ASN A 167 -1.19 -32.65 -3.76
C ASN A 167 -1.08 -33.29 -2.36
N ARG A 168 -0.23 -32.72 -1.49
CA ARG A 168 -0.15 -33.17 -0.08
C ARG A 168 -1.51 -32.90 0.58
N PRO A 169 -2.19 -33.92 1.14
CA PRO A 169 -3.52 -33.75 1.70
C PRO A 169 -3.57 -32.64 2.76
N SER A 170 -4.66 -31.89 2.84
CA SER A 170 -4.88 -30.90 3.90
C SER A 170 -4.82 -31.58 5.28
N LEU A 171 -4.48 -30.85 6.34
CA LEU A 171 -4.43 -31.46 7.68
C LEU A 171 -5.82 -31.94 8.15
N GLU A 172 -6.90 -31.29 7.70
CA GLU A 172 -8.28 -31.74 7.96
C GLU A 172 -8.57 -33.10 7.35
N SER A 173 -8.17 -33.32 6.09
CA SER A 173 -8.29 -34.63 5.44
C SER A 173 -7.47 -35.74 6.13
N GLN A 174 -6.54 -35.36 7.02
CA GLN A 174 -5.71 -36.24 7.82
C GLN A 174 -6.19 -36.35 9.29
N GLY A 175 -7.43 -35.92 9.55
CA GLY A 175 -8.11 -36.04 10.84
C GLY A 175 -7.68 -35.01 11.88
N VAL A 176 -7.18 -33.85 11.46
CA VAL A 176 -6.96 -32.69 12.35
C VAL A 176 -8.23 -31.84 12.36
N ILE A 177 -8.72 -31.48 13.55
CA ILE A 177 -9.80 -30.49 13.68
C ILE A 177 -9.12 -29.12 13.80
N THR A 178 -9.19 -28.31 12.74
CA THR A 178 -8.56 -26.99 12.72
C THR A 178 -9.29 -26.02 13.64
N ARG A 179 -8.59 -24.96 14.06
CA ARG A 179 -9.16 -23.91 14.93
C ARG A 179 -9.77 -22.75 14.16
N ILE A 180 -9.65 -22.75 12.83
CA ILE A 180 -10.04 -21.65 11.96
C ILE A 180 -10.66 -22.23 10.69
N PRO A 181 -11.65 -21.57 10.07
CA PRO A 181 -12.17 -22.01 8.78
C PRO A 181 -11.04 -22.03 7.75
N VAL A 182 -10.88 -23.15 7.05
CA VAL A 182 -9.93 -23.29 5.94
C VAL A 182 -10.68 -23.67 4.67
N VAL A 183 -10.16 -23.20 3.54
CA VAL A 183 -10.56 -23.72 2.23
C VAL A 183 -9.81 -25.04 1.99
N ASP A 184 -10.44 -26.00 1.33
CA ASP A 184 -9.83 -27.30 1.05
C ASP A 184 -8.79 -27.18 -0.07
N VAL A 185 -7.58 -26.75 0.32
CA VAL A 185 -6.39 -26.69 -0.54
C VAL A 185 -5.29 -27.60 0.02
N PRO A 186 -4.44 -28.20 -0.83
CA PRO A 186 -3.30 -29.00 -0.37
C PRO A 186 -2.40 -28.24 0.62
N SER A 187 -1.86 -28.91 1.64
CA SER A 187 -1.16 -28.21 2.74
C SER A 187 0.25 -27.71 2.40
N TYR A 188 0.87 -28.27 1.35
CA TYR A 188 2.28 -28.02 1.02
C TYR A 188 2.46 -27.30 -0.32
N PRO A 189 3.24 -26.22 -0.38
CA PRO A 189 3.84 -25.49 0.73
C PRO A 189 2.79 -24.62 1.47
N SER A 190 3.14 -24.11 2.65
CA SER A 190 2.27 -23.17 3.38
C SER A 190 2.20 -21.82 2.67
N GLU A 191 0.98 -21.42 2.30
CA GLU A 191 0.63 -20.13 1.70
C GLU A 191 0.82 -18.97 2.68
N ASP A 192 0.40 -19.12 3.93
CA ASP A 192 0.58 -18.12 4.98
C ASP A 192 2.06 -17.86 5.26
N ALA A 193 2.89 -18.92 5.25
CA ALA A 193 4.34 -18.76 5.41
C ALA A 193 4.96 -18.03 4.21
N ALA A 194 4.48 -18.31 2.99
CA ALA A 194 4.89 -17.58 1.81
C ALA A 194 4.50 -16.09 1.87
N ILE A 195 3.28 -15.77 2.32
CA ILE A 195 2.83 -14.39 2.55
C ILE A 195 3.67 -13.72 3.62
N ALA A 196 3.88 -14.37 4.77
CA ALA A 196 4.65 -13.83 5.89
C ALA A 196 6.07 -13.45 5.47
N GLU A 197 6.75 -14.36 4.79
CA GLU A 197 8.14 -14.17 4.39
C GLU A 197 8.26 -13.10 3.30
N ALA A 198 7.40 -13.15 2.27
CA ALA A 198 7.40 -12.15 1.21
C ALA A 198 7.15 -10.74 1.76
N SER A 199 6.14 -10.62 2.64
CA SER A 199 5.78 -9.34 3.25
C SER A 199 6.88 -8.81 4.16
N CYS A 200 7.48 -9.66 4.99
CA CYS A 200 8.57 -9.29 5.87
C CYS A 200 9.79 -8.80 5.08
N GLN A 201 10.21 -9.51 4.04
CA GLN A 201 11.39 -9.11 3.28
C GLN A 201 11.18 -7.81 2.50
N VAL A 202 10.01 -7.63 1.87
CA VAL A 202 9.70 -6.38 1.16
C VAL A 202 9.62 -5.21 2.14
N LEU A 203 8.89 -5.37 3.25
CA LEU A 203 8.71 -4.27 4.20
C LEU A 203 9.99 -3.96 4.98
N THR A 204 10.88 -4.92 5.25
CA THR A 204 12.18 -4.61 5.87
C THR A 204 13.14 -3.91 4.91
N TYR A 205 13.04 -4.18 3.61
CA TYR A 205 13.77 -3.42 2.58
C TYR A 205 13.29 -1.96 2.50
N LEU A 206 11.98 -1.73 2.63
CA LEU A 206 11.37 -0.41 2.56
C LEU A 206 11.50 0.38 3.87
N PHE A 207 11.34 -0.31 5.01
CA PHE A 207 11.35 0.26 6.35
C PHE A 207 12.46 -0.36 7.25
N PRO A 208 13.75 -0.07 7.03
CA PRO A 208 14.84 -0.68 7.80
C PRO A 208 14.78 -0.48 9.32
N SER A 209 14.19 0.61 9.83
CA SER A 209 14.04 0.78 11.29
C SER A 209 13.01 -0.17 11.92
N GLU A 210 12.19 -0.85 11.11
CA GLU A 210 11.08 -1.70 11.57
C GLU A 210 11.42 -3.20 11.50
N VAL A 211 12.68 -3.56 11.27
CA VAL A 211 13.14 -4.95 11.10
C VAL A 211 12.73 -5.85 12.25
N ALA A 212 12.89 -5.39 13.49
CA ALA A 212 12.56 -6.20 14.67
C ALA A 212 11.06 -6.49 14.74
N PHE A 213 10.22 -5.47 14.54
CA PHE A 213 8.76 -5.59 14.54
C PHE A 213 8.27 -6.51 13.42
N LEU A 214 8.76 -6.29 12.20
CA LEU A 214 8.36 -7.07 11.02
C LEU A 214 8.75 -8.55 11.13
N LYS A 215 9.97 -8.85 11.61
CA LYS A 215 10.39 -10.23 11.85
C LYS A 215 9.56 -10.92 12.93
N ALA A 216 9.20 -10.21 14.00
CA ALA A 216 8.33 -10.74 15.04
C ALA A 216 6.93 -11.08 14.48
N LYS A 217 6.34 -10.17 13.67
CA LYS A 217 5.05 -10.42 13.01
C LYS A 217 5.10 -11.58 12.01
N ALA A 218 6.19 -11.72 11.26
CA ALA A 218 6.39 -12.85 10.36
C ALA A 218 6.48 -14.19 11.11
N ALA A 219 7.23 -14.25 12.20
CA ALA A 219 7.33 -15.43 13.04
C ALA A 219 5.96 -15.79 13.65
N GLU A 220 5.23 -14.81 14.17
CA GLU A 220 3.88 -14.98 14.72
C GLU A 220 2.90 -15.51 13.65
N HIS A 221 2.90 -14.93 12.45
CA HIS A 221 2.02 -15.36 11.35
C HIS A 221 2.26 -16.83 10.99
N LYS A 222 3.52 -17.20 10.74
CA LYS A 222 3.90 -18.57 10.35
C LYS A 222 3.52 -19.58 11.43
N GLN A 223 3.84 -19.25 12.68
CA GLN A 223 3.60 -20.14 13.80
C GLN A 223 2.09 -20.27 14.12
N SER A 224 1.30 -19.22 13.85
CA SER A 224 -0.16 -19.26 14.00
C SER A 224 -0.80 -20.40 13.22
N ARG A 225 -0.24 -20.78 12.06
CA ARG A 225 -0.79 -21.87 11.23
C ARG A 225 -0.52 -23.26 11.78
N VAL A 226 0.62 -23.42 12.44
CA VAL A 226 0.93 -24.65 13.19
C VAL A 226 0.01 -24.74 14.40
N TRP A 227 -0.17 -23.64 15.15
CA TRP A 227 -1.10 -23.58 16.29
C TRP A 227 -2.57 -23.76 15.92
N ALA A 228 -2.95 -23.34 14.71
CA ALA A 228 -4.29 -23.52 14.16
C ALA A 228 -4.54 -24.94 13.62
N GLY A 229 -3.48 -25.75 13.48
CA GLY A 229 -3.57 -27.11 12.95
C GLY A 229 -3.70 -27.18 11.43
N THR A 230 -3.28 -26.14 10.70
CA THR A 230 -3.46 -26.07 9.24
C THR A 230 -2.20 -26.41 8.45
N ASN A 231 -1.03 -26.35 9.07
CA ASN A 231 0.24 -26.70 8.46
C ASN A 231 1.16 -27.41 9.47
N VAL A 232 2.03 -28.28 8.97
CA VAL A 232 3.17 -28.81 9.73
C VAL A 232 4.42 -27.94 9.55
N PRO A 233 5.45 -28.02 10.41
CA PRO A 233 6.69 -27.25 10.27
C PRO A 233 7.36 -27.39 8.90
N SER A 234 7.33 -28.58 8.27
CA SER A 234 7.88 -28.76 6.93
C SER A 234 7.11 -28.01 5.82
N ASP A 235 5.79 -27.82 5.97
CA ASP A 235 4.98 -27.00 5.07
C ASP A 235 5.36 -25.52 5.20
N VAL A 236 5.52 -25.05 6.45
CA VAL A 236 5.90 -23.67 6.78
C VAL A 236 7.27 -23.36 6.18
N LYS A 237 8.27 -24.19 6.46
CA LYS A 237 9.64 -24.01 5.96
C LYS A 237 9.69 -23.90 4.43
N ALA A 238 8.95 -24.74 3.72
CA ALA A 238 8.90 -24.67 2.25
C ALA A 238 8.25 -23.38 1.73
N GLY A 239 7.22 -22.89 2.42
CA GLY A 239 6.60 -21.59 2.15
C GLY A 239 7.57 -20.42 2.38
N GLU A 240 8.39 -20.47 3.41
CA GLU A 240 9.45 -19.48 3.65
C GLU A 240 10.49 -19.49 2.51
N GLU A 241 11.02 -20.67 2.19
CA GLU A 241 12.10 -20.82 1.20
C GLU A 241 11.65 -20.36 -0.20
N LEU A 242 10.44 -20.72 -0.63
CA LEU A 242 9.93 -20.28 -1.92
C LEU A 242 9.74 -18.75 -1.96
N ALA A 243 9.18 -18.16 -0.90
CA ALA A 243 8.88 -16.74 -0.87
C ALA A 243 10.16 -15.89 -0.76
N ALA A 244 11.19 -16.38 -0.08
CA ALA A 244 12.51 -15.76 -0.09
C ALA A 244 13.10 -15.70 -1.52
N ALA A 245 12.97 -16.78 -2.29
CA ALA A 245 13.44 -16.82 -3.67
C ALA A 245 12.65 -15.87 -4.60
N VAL A 246 11.33 -15.79 -4.43
CA VAL A 246 10.47 -14.82 -5.16
C VAL A 246 10.85 -13.39 -4.79
N THR A 247 10.96 -13.09 -3.50
CA THR A 247 11.13 -11.73 -3.01
C THR A 247 12.49 -11.15 -3.39
N ALA A 248 13.53 -11.99 -3.51
CA ALA A 248 14.80 -11.58 -4.09
C ALA A 248 14.62 -10.94 -5.48
N LYS A 249 13.77 -11.51 -6.34
CA LYS A 249 13.48 -10.96 -7.68
C LYS A 249 12.72 -9.64 -7.61
N VAL A 250 11.77 -9.52 -6.68
CA VAL A 250 11.01 -8.28 -6.46
C VAL A 250 11.93 -7.15 -5.97
N ILE A 251 12.82 -7.45 -5.02
CA ILE A 251 13.83 -6.50 -4.51
C ILE A 251 14.83 -6.11 -5.62
N ASP A 252 15.25 -7.03 -6.47
CA ASP A 252 16.13 -6.72 -7.61
C ASP A 252 15.47 -5.76 -8.61
N ARG A 253 14.17 -5.94 -8.87
CA ARG A 253 13.38 -4.95 -9.61
C ARG A 253 13.36 -3.61 -8.87
N ALA A 254 13.03 -3.62 -7.58
CA ALA A 254 12.93 -2.41 -6.76
C ALA A 254 14.23 -1.59 -6.73
N LYS A 255 15.40 -2.24 -6.69
CA LYS A 255 16.71 -1.56 -6.76
C LYS A 255 16.96 -0.84 -8.08
N THR A 256 16.29 -1.25 -9.16
CA THR A 256 16.51 -0.73 -10.52
C THR A 256 15.30 -0.02 -11.10
N ASP A 257 14.27 0.25 -10.29
CA ASP A 257 13.02 0.91 -10.71
C ASP A 257 13.13 2.43 -10.85
N ARG A 258 14.31 2.99 -10.58
CA ARG A 258 14.61 4.44 -10.62
C ARG A 258 13.85 5.26 -9.58
N PHE A 259 13.42 4.66 -8.47
CA PHE A 259 12.85 5.40 -7.36
C PHE A 259 13.90 6.15 -6.55
N SER A 260 15.09 5.59 -6.27
CA SER A 260 16.10 6.30 -5.46
C SER A 260 16.51 7.67 -6.02
N PRO A 261 16.68 7.86 -7.35
CA PRO A 261 16.91 9.18 -7.94
C PRO A 261 15.73 10.16 -7.84
N SER A 262 14.53 9.72 -7.41
CA SER A 262 13.33 10.57 -7.35
C SER A 262 13.47 11.77 -6.41
N ILE A 263 14.32 11.64 -5.38
CA ILE A 263 14.67 12.68 -4.40
C ILE A 263 15.31 13.91 -5.08
N ASP A 264 15.95 13.72 -6.24
CA ASP A 264 16.59 14.80 -7.00
C ASP A 264 17.69 15.53 -6.22
N ALA A 265 18.68 14.79 -5.71
CA ALA A 265 19.76 15.33 -4.87
C ALA A 265 20.56 16.49 -5.50
N THR A 266 20.52 16.63 -6.83
CA THR A 266 21.17 17.74 -7.57
C THR A 266 20.26 18.94 -7.82
N ASN A 267 19.02 18.93 -7.31
CA ASN A 267 18.00 19.95 -7.55
C ASN A 267 17.77 20.26 -9.04
N SER A 268 17.84 19.25 -9.90
CA SER A 268 17.64 19.42 -11.35
C SER A 268 16.24 19.96 -11.70
N TRP A 269 15.27 19.82 -10.80
CA TRP A 269 13.94 20.42 -10.91
C TRP A 269 13.96 21.95 -11.08
N GLN A 270 14.96 22.66 -10.54
CA GLN A 270 15.04 24.12 -10.65
C GLN A 270 15.25 24.56 -12.09
N ALA A 271 16.14 23.88 -12.82
CA ALA A 271 16.38 24.13 -14.23
C ALA A 271 15.14 23.78 -15.07
N LYS A 272 14.43 22.69 -14.72
CA LYS A 272 13.16 22.33 -15.37
C LYS A 272 12.06 23.36 -15.10
N LEU A 273 11.96 23.88 -13.88
CA LEU A 273 11.02 24.95 -13.55
C LEU A 273 11.33 26.19 -14.40
N ALA A 274 12.60 26.57 -14.51
CA ALA A 274 13.02 27.72 -15.31
C ALA A 274 12.66 27.58 -16.81
N SER A 275 12.69 26.36 -17.36
CA SER A 275 12.29 26.08 -18.76
C SER A 275 10.84 25.61 -18.94
N ALA A 276 10.07 25.44 -17.86
CA ALA A 276 8.69 24.94 -17.93
C ALA A 276 7.81 25.81 -18.84
N PRO A 277 7.00 25.21 -19.72
CA PRO A 277 6.20 25.90 -20.74
C PRO A 277 4.87 26.41 -20.17
N TYR A 278 4.91 27.09 -19.03
CA TYR A 278 3.71 27.61 -18.37
C TYR A 278 3.96 29.05 -17.87
N ASP A 279 2.97 29.92 -18.05
CA ASP A 279 3.10 31.38 -17.97
C ASP A 279 3.30 31.90 -16.54
N GLN A 280 2.56 31.36 -15.57
CA GLN A 280 2.85 31.56 -14.15
C GLN A 280 3.28 30.26 -13.51
N LYS A 281 4.48 30.22 -12.92
CA LYS A 281 5.07 28.97 -12.46
C LYS A 281 4.79 28.71 -10.99
N TRP A 282 4.65 27.42 -10.66
CA TRP A 282 4.55 26.95 -9.29
C TRP A 282 5.75 27.41 -8.45
N ARG A 283 5.48 27.74 -7.19
CA ARG A 283 6.49 27.99 -6.15
C ARG A 283 6.17 27.17 -4.90
N SER A 284 7.14 26.96 -4.02
CA SER A 284 6.81 26.42 -2.69
C SER A 284 6.03 27.45 -1.88
N LEU A 285 4.99 27.00 -1.18
CA LEU A 285 4.24 27.81 -0.21
C LEU A 285 4.64 27.53 1.24
N GLU A 286 5.57 26.61 1.46
CA GLU A 286 6.13 26.36 2.79
C GLU A 286 6.99 27.54 3.25
N LEU A 287 7.11 27.71 4.58
CA LEU A 287 7.91 28.75 5.21
C LEU A 287 8.94 28.11 6.15
N PRO A 288 10.25 28.15 5.83
CA PRO A 288 10.85 28.65 4.58
C PRO A 288 10.47 27.79 3.36
N ALA A 289 10.63 28.34 2.15
CA ALA A 289 10.37 27.62 0.90
C ALA A 289 11.26 26.38 0.79
N ARG A 290 10.67 25.24 0.37
CA ARG A 290 11.37 23.94 0.30
C ARG A 290 11.29 23.31 -1.08
N SER A 291 12.25 22.42 -1.36
CA SER A 291 12.24 21.58 -2.56
C SER A 291 10.93 20.78 -2.67
N PRO A 292 10.34 20.69 -3.87
CA PRO A 292 9.08 19.99 -4.07
C PRO A 292 9.22 18.48 -3.81
N VAL A 293 8.11 17.82 -3.49
CA VAL A 293 8.10 16.39 -3.14
C VAL A 293 8.44 15.49 -4.33
N LEU A 294 9.60 14.82 -4.26
CA LEU A 294 10.08 13.81 -5.21
C LEU A 294 9.96 14.21 -6.69
N PRO A 295 10.66 15.28 -7.14
CA PRO A 295 10.47 15.89 -8.46
C PRO A 295 10.79 14.97 -9.64
N LEU A 296 11.53 13.89 -9.39
CA LEU A 296 11.89 12.90 -10.41
C LEU A 296 11.09 11.59 -10.28
N ALA A 297 10.05 11.52 -9.45
CA ALA A 297 9.19 10.33 -9.34
C ALA A 297 8.43 9.99 -10.64
N GLY A 298 8.27 10.96 -11.54
CA GLY A 298 7.78 10.72 -12.90
C GLY A 298 8.71 9.89 -13.80
N LYS A 299 9.92 9.55 -13.34
CA LYS A 299 10.89 8.69 -14.04
C LYS A 299 10.95 7.26 -13.51
N VAL A 300 10.16 6.95 -12.48
CA VAL A 300 10.05 5.59 -11.92
C VAL A 300 9.54 4.65 -13.01
N LYS A 301 10.07 3.43 -13.06
CA LYS A 301 9.62 2.42 -14.02
C LYS A 301 8.18 2.03 -13.70
N THR A 302 7.30 2.14 -14.70
CA THR A 302 5.91 1.66 -14.60
C THR A 302 5.87 0.12 -14.54
N TRP A 303 4.76 -0.41 -14.06
CA TRP A 303 4.45 -1.83 -14.03
C TRP A 303 3.81 -2.33 -15.32
N PHE A 304 2.94 -1.51 -15.90
CA PHE A 304 2.35 -1.73 -17.21
C PHE A 304 3.16 -0.99 -18.29
N ASP A 305 2.76 -1.15 -19.54
CA ASP A 305 3.51 -0.64 -20.70
C ASP A 305 3.74 0.88 -20.59
N SER A 306 5.00 1.27 -20.41
CA SER A 306 5.36 2.68 -20.24
C SER A 306 5.02 3.51 -21.48
N THR A 307 5.12 2.94 -22.68
CA THR A 307 4.86 3.66 -23.92
C THR A 307 3.40 4.07 -24.01
N ALA A 308 2.48 3.12 -23.75
CA ALA A 308 1.05 3.38 -23.71
C ALA A 308 0.68 4.40 -22.63
N ILE A 309 1.24 4.26 -21.41
CA ILE A 309 0.97 5.20 -20.31
C ILE A 309 1.43 6.62 -20.67
N PHE A 310 2.65 6.78 -21.18
CA PHE A 310 3.18 8.11 -21.47
C PHE A 310 2.60 8.73 -22.75
N GLN A 311 2.00 7.94 -23.64
CA GLN A 311 1.17 8.45 -24.75
C GLN A 311 -0.16 9.05 -24.29
N ALA A 312 -0.67 8.62 -23.13
CA ALA A 312 -1.92 9.11 -22.55
C ALA A 312 -1.73 10.35 -21.65
N ILE A 313 -0.51 10.89 -21.55
CA ILE A 313 -0.24 12.10 -20.76
C ILE A 313 -1.09 13.27 -21.29
N PRO A 314 -1.82 13.98 -20.42
CA PRO A 314 -2.65 15.09 -20.85
C PRO A 314 -1.85 16.22 -21.52
N ALA A 315 -2.52 16.90 -22.46
CA ALA A 315 -2.02 18.15 -23.05
C ALA A 315 -1.85 19.24 -21.97
N ALA A 316 -1.18 20.33 -22.33
CA ALA A 316 -0.98 21.46 -21.44
C ALA A 316 -2.33 22.00 -20.91
N PRO A 317 -2.41 22.38 -19.63
CA PRO A 317 -3.62 23.00 -19.09
C PRO A 317 -3.82 24.40 -19.67
N PRO A 318 -5.02 25.01 -19.51
CA PRO A 318 -5.27 26.39 -19.94
C PRO A 318 -4.23 27.35 -19.33
N ALA A 319 -3.71 28.29 -20.14
CA ALA A 319 -2.78 29.33 -19.65
C ALA A 319 -3.48 30.26 -18.64
N THR A 320 -2.75 30.83 -17.67
CA THR A 320 -3.36 31.65 -16.62
C THR A 320 -4.08 32.90 -17.15
N SER A 321 -3.66 33.39 -18.32
CA SER A 321 -4.30 34.50 -19.04
C SER A 321 -5.57 34.14 -19.83
N SER A 322 -5.90 32.85 -19.97
CA SER A 322 -7.04 32.39 -20.76
C SER A 322 -8.38 32.54 -20.03
N ALA A 323 -9.47 32.69 -20.80
CA ALA A 323 -10.83 32.74 -20.23
C ALA A 323 -11.20 31.46 -19.48
N ASP A 324 -10.78 30.28 -19.97
CA ASP A 324 -11.03 28.99 -19.33
C ASP A 324 -10.34 28.90 -17.96
N PHE A 325 -9.10 29.38 -17.85
CA PHE A 325 -8.41 29.45 -16.57
C PHE A 325 -9.11 30.41 -15.60
N GLN A 326 -9.47 31.60 -16.06
CA GLN A 326 -10.14 32.60 -15.21
C GLN A 326 -11.51 32.10 -14.71
N LYS A 327 -12.24 31.33 -15.54
CA LYS A 327 -13.46 30.64 -15.14
C LYS A 327 -13.19 29.60 -14.04
N ALA A 328 -12.18 28.75 -14.23
CA ALA A 328 -11.79 27.76 -13.22
C ALA A 328 -11.32 28.39 -11.91
N LEU A 329 -10.59 29.51 -11.97
CA LEU A 329 -10.16 30.27 -10.80
C LEU A 329 -11.35 30.88 -10.04
N SER A 330 -12.33 31.43 -10.77
CA SER A 330 -13.56 31.94 -10.17
C SER A 330 -14.33 30.83 -9.45
N GLU A 331 -14.44 29.65 -10.06
CA GLU A 331 -15.08 28.49 -9.43
C GLU A 331 -14.41 28.11 -8.11
N VAL A 332 -13.07 28.05 -8.07
CA VAL A 332 -12.35 27.76 -6.81
C VAL A 332 -12.60 28.85 -5.76
N ARG A 333 -12.67 30.13 -6.17
CA ARG A 333 -12.97 31.24 -5.26
C ARG A 333 -14.38 31.15 -4.67
N ASP A 334 -15.36 30.82 -5.51
CA ASP A 334 -16.75 30.65 -5.09
C ASP A 334 -16.88 29.49 -4.09
N ILE A 335 -16.25 28.35 -4.39
CA ILE A 335 -16.17 27.20 -3.48
C ILE A 335 -15.48 27.59 -2.18
N ALA A 336 -14.35 28.30 -2.22
CA ALA A 336 -13.62 28.69 -1.01
C ALA A 336 -14.44 29.64 -0.11
N THR A 337 -15.32 30.45 -0.69
CA THR A 337 -16.17 31.41 0.03
C THR A 337 -17.46 30.77 0.55
N MET A 338 -18.05 29.85 -0.21
CA MET A 338 -19.40 29.31 0.03
C MET A 338 -19.40 27.79 0.23
N ARG A 339 -18.26 27.22 0.68
CA ARG A 339 -18.10 25.76 0.85
C ARG A 339 -19.22 25.17 1.68
N THR A 340 -19.96 24.24 1.09
CA THR A 340 -21.05 23.54 1.78
C THR A 340 -20.50 22.54 2.80
N ARG A 341 -21.34 22.11 3.74
CA ARG A 341 -20.97 21.07 4.73
C ARG A 341 -20.50 19.77 4.05
N ASP A 342 -21.14 19.40 2.95
CA ASP A 342 -20.78 18.18 2.23
C ASP A 342 -19.43 18.32 1.51
N GLN A 343 -19.16 19.47 0.91
CA GLN A 343 -17.83 19.76 0.33
C GLN A 343 -16.72 19.77 1.39
N TRP A 344 -16.99 20.26 2.61
CA TRP A 344 -16.05 20.15 3.74
C TRP A 344 -15.79 18.69 4.13
N ARG A 345 -16.85 17.87 4.21
CA ARG A 345 -16.73 16.44 4.50
C ARG A 345 -15.89 15.72 3.45
N ILE A 346 -16.20 15.93 2.17
CA ILE A 346 -15.49 15.28 1.05
C ILE A 346 -14.02 15.70 1.03
N ALA A 347 -13.73 17.00 1.14
CA ALA A 347 -12.36 17.50 1.14
C ALA A 347 -11.55 16.91 2.30
N ASN A 348 -12.11 16.83 3.51
CA ASN A 348 -11.43 16.27 4.68
C ASN A 348 -11.22 14.75 4.55
N TYR A 349 -12.28 14.00 4.20
CA TYR A 349 -12.22 12.54 4.12
C TYR A 349 -11.19 12.06 3.10
N TRP A 350 -11.06 12.75 1.97
CA TRP A 350 -10.15 12.36 0.89
C TRP A 350 -8.79 13.07 0.92
N ASP A 351 -8.52 13.97 1.87
CA ASP A 351 -7.26 14.73 1.94
C ASP A 351 -6.04 13.83 2.04
N ASN A 352 -6.14 12.76 2.85
CA ASN A 352 -5.08 11.75 3.04
C ASN A 352 -3.68 12.37 3.24
N GLY A 353 -3.63 13.46 4.01
CA GLY A 353 -2.42 14.22 4.29
C GLY A 353 -1.44 13.50 5.21
N THR A 354 -0.57 14.27 5.86
CA THR A 354 0.47 13.75 6.75
C THR A 354 -0.09 12.92 7.91
N ASN A 355 0.67 11.92 8.36
CA ASN A 355 0.29 10.94 9.40
C ASN A 355 -0.89 10.03 9.02
N THR A 356 -1.23 9.95 7.73
CA THR A 356 -2.22 9.00 7.19
C THR A 356 -1.54 7.99 6.28
N TYR A 357 -2.24 6.93 5.90
CA TYR A 357 -1.75 5.92 4.96
C TYR A 357 -1.70 6.39 3.49
N SER A 358 -1.87 7.70 3.23
CA SER A 358 -1.91 8.35 1.92
C SER A 358 -3.08 7.87 1.05
N GLN A 359 -3.35 8.56 -0.07
CA GLN A 359 -4.43 8.22 -1.00
C GLN A 359 -4.38 6.76 -1.48
N SER A 360 -3.18 6.21 -1.66
CA SER A 360 -3.01 4.80 -2.04
C SER A 360 -3.50 3.88 -0.93
N GLY A 361 -3.18 4.18 0.33
CA GLY A 361 -3.63 3.41 1.48
C GLY A 361 -5.15 3.45 1.68
N GLN A 362 -5.80 4.58 1.35
CA GLN A 362 -7.26 4.70 1.40
C GLN A 362 -7.95 3.67 0.49
N TRP A 363 -7.44 3.50 -0.73
CA TRP A 363 -7.96 2.45 -1.63
C TRP A 363 -7.63 1.04 -1.12
N ASN A 364 -6.51 0.84 -0.44
CA ASN A 364 -6.19 -0.44 0.20
C ASN A 364 -7.10 -0.75 1.40
N PHE A 365 -7.56 0.29 2.12
CA PHE A 365 -8.58 0.19 3.17
C PHE A 365 -9.93 -0.21 2.59
N LEU A 366 -10.38 0.42 1.50
CA LEU A 366 -11.64 0.05 0.85
C LEU A 366 -11.63 -1.37 0.26
N VAL A 367 -10.49 -1.85 -0.25
CA VAL A 367 -10.36 -3.22 -0.76
C VAL A 367 -10.53 -4.28 0.31
N GLU A 368 -10.19 -3.96 1.56
CA GLU A 368 -10.31 -4.89 2.68
C GLU A 368 -11.74 -5.43 2.82
N ASP A 369 -12.72 -4.54 2.78
CA ASP A 369 -14.13 -4.91 2.87
C ASP A 369 -14.59 -5.67 1.63
N LEU A 370 -14.15 -5.26 0.43
CA LEU A 370 -14.54 -5.89 -0.83
C LEU A 370 -14.09 -7.36 -0.90
N THR A 371 -12.84 -7.65 -0.57
CA THR A 371 -12.29 -9.02 -0.64
C THR A 371 -12.97 -9.92 0.38
N ARG A 372 -13.27 -9.40 1.58
CA ARG A 372 -14.00 -10.11 2.62
C ARG A 372 -15.46 -10.39 2.24
N GLN A 373 -16.21 -9.37 1.80
CA GLN A 373 -17.61 -9.52 1.41
C GLN A 373 -17.79 -10.49 0.23
N ASN A 374 -16.78 -10.61 -0.62
CA ASN A 374 -16.75 -11.55 -1.75
C ASN A 374 -16.04 -12.88 -1.44
N SER A 375 -15.72 -13.14 -0.16
CA SER A 375 -15.11 -14.40 0.30
C SER A 375 -13.88 -14.82 -0.52
N GLN A 376 -13.02 -13.87 -0.89
CA GLN A 376 -11.81 -14.17 -1.65
C GLN A 376 -10.83 -15.00 -0.79
N ASN A 377 -10.21 -16.02 -1.39
CA ASN A 377 -9.07 -16.69 -0.76
C ASN A 377 -7.81 -15.79 -0.81
N GLU A 378 -6.72 -16.23 -0.19
CA GLU A 378 -5.45 -15.48 -0.19
C GLU A 378 -4.94 -15.15 -1.59
N LEU A 379 -5.00 -16.10 -2.53
CA LEU A 379 -4.52 -15.90 -3.91
C LEU A 379 -5.32 -14.82 -4.64
N ARG A 380 -6.65 -14.84 -4.57
CA ARG A 380 -7.52 -13.80 -5.15
C ARG A 380 -7.34 -12.46 -4.45
N THR A 381 -7.21 -12.46 -3.14
CA THR A 381 -6.96 -11.24 -2.35
C THR A 381 -5.64 -10.59 -2.79
N ALA A 382 -4.57 -11.38 -2.91
CA ALA A 382 -3.27 -10.90 -3.40
C ALA A 382 -3.36 -10.40 -4.84
N ARG A 383 -4.11 -11.10 -5.71
CA ARG A 383 -4.35 -10.66 -7.09
C ARG A 383 -5.06 -9.29 -7.14
N THR A 384 -6.10 -9.11 -6.33
CA THR A 384 -6.86 -7.86 -6.23
C THR A 384 -5.95 -6.70 -5.84
N TYR A 385 -5.18 -6.86 -4.75
CA TYR A 385 -4.21 -5.86 -4.32
C TYR A 385 -3.12 -5.62 -5.37
N ALA A 386 -2.58 -6.66 -6.00
CA ALA A 386 -1.50 -6.53 -6.98
C ALA A 386 -1.94 -5.85 -8.28
N LEU A 387 -3.18 -6.07 -8.74
CA LEU A 387 -3.73 -5.35 -9.89
C LEU A 387 -3.96 -3.88 -9.56
N MET A 388 -4.64 -3.61 -8.45
CA MET A 388 -4.97 -2.24 -8.03
C MET A 388 -3.71 -1.42 -7.75
N ASN A 389 -2.81 -1.92 -6.90
CA ASN A 389 -1.65 -1.14 -6.43
C ASN A 389 -0.63 -0.86 -7.53
N ARG A 390 -0.48 -1.77 -8.51
CA ARG A 390 0.34 -1.49 -9.70
C ARG A 390 -0.27 -0.39 -10.56
N ALA A 391 -1.59 -0.39 -10.75
CA ALA A 391 -2.29 0.65 -11.50
C ALA A 391 -2.19 2.00 -10.76
N ILE A 392 -2.33 2.01 -9.44
CA ILE A 392 -2.16 3.19 -8.59
C ILE A 392 -0.73 3.74 -8.68
N GLN A 393 0.30 2.89 -8.59
CA GLN A 393 1.69 3.36 -8.73
C GLN A 393 1.94 3.96 -10.12
N ASP A 394 1.45 3.33 -11.18
CA ASP A 394 1.62 3.84 -12.54
C ASP A 394 0.87 5.17 -12.76
N ALA A 395 -0.35 5.31 -12.23
CA ALA A 395 -1.09 6.57 -12.21
C ALA A 395 -0.36 7.66 -11.43
N THR A 396 0.26 7.30 -10.31
CA THR A 396 1.08 8.22 -9.50
C THR A 396 2.31 8.67 -10.29
N THR A 397 3.05 7.75 -10.91
CA THR A 397 4.20 8.09 -11.77
C THR A 397 3.80 9.00 -12.93
N ALA A 398 2.70 8.71 -13.63
CA ALA A 398 2.23 9.53 -14.74
C ALA A 398 1.75 10.92 -14.30
N ALA A 399 1.05 11.02 -13.16
CA ALA A 399 0.66 12.30 -12.57
C ALA A 399 1.89 13.13 -12.15
N TRP A 400 2.89 12.52 -11.50
CA TRP A 400 4.14 13.20 -11.16
C TRP A 400 4.90 13.66 -12.41
N TYR A 401 4.98 12.83 -13.45
CA TYR A 401 5.56 13.24 -14.73
C TYR A 401 4.89 14.50 -15.28
N THR A 402 3.55 14.55 -15.22
CA THR A 402 2.75 15.69 -15.70
C THR A 402 3.00 16.94 -14.85
N LYS A 403 2.95 16.81 -13.52
CA LYS A 403 3.20 17.91 -12.56
C LYS A 403 4.55 18.59 -12.78
N TYR A 404 5.62 17.81 -12.92
CA TYR A 404 6.98 18.31 -13.12
C TYR A 404 7.34 18.54 -14.60
N THR A 405 6.38 18.41 -15.52
CA THR A 405 6.48 18.90 -16.89
C THR A 405 5.98 20.34 -16.99
N TYR A 406 4.79 20.60 -16.44
CA TYR A 406 4.12 21.90 -16.60
C TYR A 406 4.39 22.88 -15.45
N PHE A 407 4.69 22.39 -14.23
CA PHE A 407 4.87 23.25 -13.05
C PHE A 407 3.72 24.25 -12.83
N THR A 408 2.49 23.81 -13.07
CA THR A 408 1.28 24.63 -12.92
C THR A 408 1.09 25.07 -11.46
N PRO A 409 0.75 26.36 -11.21
CA PRO A 409 0.57 26.89 -9.88
C PRO A 409 -0.74 26.37 -9.28
N ARG A 410 -0.79 26.28 -7.95
CA ARG A 410 -2.01 25.98 -7.18
C ARG A 410 -2.91 27.23 -7.13
N PRO A 411 -4.23 27.10 -6.93
CA PRO A 411 -5.16 28.24 -6.96
C PRO A 411 -4.75 29.42 -6.06
N SER A 412 -4.34 29.16 -4.82
CA SER A 412 -3.93 30.19 -3.86
C SER A 412 -2.61 30.91 -4.20
N GLN A 413 -1.85 30.41 -5.18
CA GLN A 413 -0.65 31.08 -5.68
C GLN A 413 -0.97 32.16 -6.69
N VAL A 414 -2.12 32.02 -7.38
CA VAL A 414 -2.63 32.99 -8.35
C VAL A 414 -3.57 33.99 -7.66
N ASP A 415 -4.37 33.52 -6.70
CA ASP A 415 -5.26 34.35 -5.89
C ASP A 415 -5.11 34.04 -4.40
N ALA A 416 -4.38 34.90 -3.67
CA ALA A 416 -4.10 34.73 -2.24
C ALA A 416 -5.35 34.87 -1.33
N SER A 417 -6.50 35.30 -1.87
CA SER A 417 -7.76 35.33 -1.12
C SER A 417 -8.38 33.94 -0.93
N ILE A 418 -8.03 32.96 -1.78
CA ILE A 418 -8.54 31.59 -1.71
C ILE A 418 -8.04 30.92 -0.43
N LYS A 419 -8.97 30.55 0.45
CA LYS A 419 -8.70 29.78 1.68
C LYS A 419 -8.99 28.30 1.46
N THR A 420 -7.99 27.47 1.70
CA THR A 420 -8.08 26.02 1.51
C THR A 420 -8.73 25.35 2.72
N ALA A 421 -9.46 24.26 2.48
CA ALA A 421 -10.00 23.41 3.53
C ALA A 421 -8.97 22.42 4.08
N THR A 422 -7.92 22.15 3.29
CA THR A 422 -6.88 21.19 3.63
C THR A 422 -5.48 21.76 3.39
N VAL A 423 -4.45 21.01 3.76
CA VAL A 423 -3.06 21.39 3.57
C VAL A 423 -2.72 21.37 2.08
N ILE A 424 -2.05 22.41 1.60
CA ILE A 424 -1.60 22.46 0.20
C ILE A 424 -0.37 21.56 0.04
N PRO A 425 -0.40 20.55 -0.86
CA PRO A 425 0.79 19.74 -1.11
C PRO A 425 1.92 20.59 -1.72
N ASN A 426 3.17 20.35 -1.29
CA ASN A 426 4.37 21.00 -1.85
C ASN A 426 4.79 20.36 -3.19
N SER A 427 3.86 20.38 -4.15
CA SER A 427 4.01 19.88 -5.52
C SER A 427 3.14 20.70 -6.50
N PRO A 428 3.48 20.74 -7.80
CA PRO A 428 2.66 21.41 -8.81
C PRO A 428 1.22 20.87 -8.91
N GLY A 429 0.31 21.71 -9.41
CA GLY A 429 -1.13 21.44 -9.44
C GLY A 429 -1.56 20.39 -10.47
N TYR A 430 -1.14 20.55 -11.73
CA TYR A 430 -1.69 19.79 -12.86
C TYR A 430 -0.91 18.51 -13.18
N VAL A 431 -1.53 17.33 -13.29
CA VAL A 431 -2.94 17.01 -13.00
C VAL A 431 -3.17 16.70 -11.52
N SER A 432 -4.43 16.58 -11.10
CA SER A 432 -4.79 16.01 -9.80
C SER A 432 -4.36 14.54 -9.75
N ASP A 433 -3.41 14.23 -8.87
CA ASP A 433 -2.99 12.85 -8.61
C ASP A 433 -4.01 12.08 -7.79
N GLN A 434 -4.77 12.76 -6.91
CA GLN A 434 -5.91 12.16 -6.21
C GLN A 434 -6.94 11.61 -7.20
N ALA A 435 -7.31 12.40 -8.22
CA ALA A 435 -8.23 11.97 -9.27
C ALA A 435 -7.65 10.83 -10.12
N ALA A 436 -6.37 10.90 -10.49
CA ALA A 436 -5.71 9.86 -11.28
C ALA A 436 -5.62 8.53 -10.53
N VAL A 437 -5.19 8.53 -9.27
CA VAL A 437 -5.13 7.33 -8.43
C VAL A 437 -6.51 6.73 -8.23
N SER A 438 -7.51 7.56 -7.92
CA SER A 438 -8.87 7.11 -7.66
C SER A 438 -9.54 6.51 -8.89
N ALA A 439 -9.37 7.11 -10.06
CA ALA A 439 -9.89 6.56 -11.31
C ALA A 439 -9.18 5.26 -11.71
N ALA A 440 -7.86 5.14 -11.50
CA ALA A 440 -7.13 3.90 -11.77
C ALA A 440 -7.58 2.77 -10.84
N ALA A 441 -7.70 3.05 -9.53
CA ALA A 441 -8.16 2.09 -8.54
C ALA A 441 -9.58 1.59 -8.85
N THR A 442 -10.52 2.51 -9.02
CA THR A 442 -11.93 2.15 -9.26
C THR A 442 -12.16 1.45 -10.59
N THR A 443 -11.41 1.79 -11.64
CA THR A 443 -11.49 1.06 -12.91
C THR A 443 -11.11 -0.41 -12.74
N VAL A 444 -10.06 -0.70 -11.96
CA VAL A 444 -9.65 -2.09 -11.66
C VAL A 444 -10.66 -2.76 -10.74
N LEU A 445 -11.10 -2.09 -9.67
CA LEU A 445 -12.02 -2.68 -8.69
C LEU A 445 -13.41 -2.95 -9.27
N ALA A 446 -13.94 -2.06 -10.12
CA ALA A 446 -15.23 -2.29 -10.78
C ALA A 446 -15.18 -3.46 -11.77
N TYR A 447 -14.00 -3.79 -12.32
CA TYR A 447 -13.81 -5.01 -13.11
C TYR A 447 -13.81 -6.27 -12.23
N LEU A 448 -13.17 -6.22 -11.06
CA LEU A 448 -13.07 -7.36 -10.14
C LEU A 448 -14.34 -7.60 -9.33
N PHE A 449 -15.10 -6.53 -9.04
CA PHE A 449 -16.30 -6.52 -8.21
C PHE A 449 -17.41 -5.74 -8.94
N PRO A 450 -17.99 -6.30 -10.01
CA PRO A 450 -18.98 -5.60 -10.84
C PRO A 450 -20.24 -5.17 -10.05
N ASP A 451 -20.63 -5.95 -9.04
CA ASP A 451 -21.79 -5.64 -8.19
C ASP A 451 -21.57 -4.38 -7.33
N GLU A 452 -20.31 -4.04 -7.03
CA GLU A 452 -19.92 -2.85 -6.25
C GLU A 452 -19.61 -1.64 -7.13
N SER A 453 -19.75 -1.75 -8.46
CA SER A 453 -19.39 -0.71 -9.42
C SER A 453 -20.06 0.63 -9.15
N THR A 454 -21.33 0.64 -8.71
CA THR A 454 -22.07 1.87 -8.40
C THR A 454 -21.49 2.58 -7.17
N ASN A 455 -21.20 1.82 -6.11
CA ASN A 455 -20.62 2.34 -4.88
C ASN A 455 -19.19 2.86 -5.11
N LEU A 456 -18.39 2.07 -5.85
CA LEU A 456 -17.04 2.46 -6.27
C LEU A 456 -17.03 3.73 -7.12
N ALA A 457 -17.98 3.86 -8.05
CA ALA A 457 -18.11 5.08 -8.87
C ALA A 457 -18.45 6.31 -8.01
N ALA A 458 -19.30 6.17 -7.00
CA ALA A 458 -19.62 7.25 -6.07
C ALA A 458 -18.38 7.68 -5.26
N GLN A 459 -17.61 6.71 -4.74
CA GLN A 459 -16.37 6.99 -4.02
C GLN A 459 -15.32 7.69 -4.91
N ALA A 460 -15.12 7.23 -6.15
CA ALA A 460 -14.22 7.91 -7.09
C ALA A 460 -14.69 9.32 -7.46
N ALA A 461 -16.00 9.55 -7.59
CA ALA A 461 -16.54 10.87 -7.87
C ALA A 461 -16.26 11.85 -6.73
N GLU A 462 -16.44 11.43 -5.47
CA GLU A 462 -16.05 12.24 -4.32
C GLU A 462 -14.54 12.50 -4.30
N ALA A 463 -13.73 11.46 -4.46
CA ALA A 463 -12.27 11.54 -4.43
C ALA A 463 -11.72 12.48 -5.50
N ALA A 464 -12.23 12.41 -6.74
CA ALA A 464 -11.81 13.26 -7.84
C ALA A 464 -12.10 14.74 -7.57
N MET A 465 -13.20 15.04 -6.89
CA MET A 465 -13.63 16.40 -6.57
C MET A 465 -13.01 16.95 -5.28
N ALA A 466 -12.39 16.09 -4.47
CA ALA A 466 -11.91 16.44 -3.13
C ALA A 466 -10.92 17.61 -3.12
N GLU A 467 -9.95 17.65 -4.04
CA GLU A 467 -8.99 18.76 -4.11
C GLU A 467 -9.64 20.06 -4.62
N LEU A 468 -10.63 19.98 -5.53
CA LEU A 468 -11.39 21.15 -5.96
C LEU A 468 -12.19 21.72 -4.78
N TYR A 469 -12.91 20.86 -4.06
CA TYR A 469 -13.61 21.23 -2.85
C TYR A 469 -12.64 21.73 -1.78
N GLY A 470 -11.44 21.14 -1.70
CA GLY A 470 -10.34 21.59 -0.84
C GLY A 470 -9.80 22.99 -1.17
N GLY A 471 -10.06 23.48 -2.39
CA GLY A 471 -9.47 24.71 -2.92
C GLY A 471 -8.00 24.56 -3.33
N THR A 472 -7.52 23.33 -3.49
CA THR A 472 -6.11 23.00 -3.79
C THR A 472 -5.86 22.63 -5.25
N SER A 473 -6.91 22.37 -6.03
CA SER A 473 -6.83 22.07 -7.47
C SER A 473 -7.97 22.75 -8.23
N PHE A 474 -7.77 22.98 -9.53
CA PHE A 474 -8.78 23.45 -10.46
C PHE A 474 -9.60 22.28 -11.02
N ARG A 475 -10.79 22.56 -11.56
CA ARG A 475 -11.62 21.53 -12.21
C ARG A 475 -10.89 20.81 -13.34
N PHE A 476 -10.14 21.53 -14.18
CA PHE A 476 -9.37 20.90 -15.26
C PHE A 476 -8.26 19.96 -14.75
N ASP A 477 -7.71 20.20 -13.55
CA ASP A 477 -6.74 19.27 -12.93
C ASP A 477 -7.42 17.93 -12.60
N THR A 478 -8.62 17.99 -12.05
CA THR A 478 -9.41 16.81 -11.64
C THR A 478 -9.88 15.99 -12.84
N GLU A 479 -10.38 16.65 -13.89
CA GLU A 479 -10.89 15.98 -15.09
C GLU A 479 -9.77 15.31 -15.89
N ALA A 480 -8.64 16.00 -16.06
CA ALA A 480 -7.47 15.43 -16.73
C ALA A 480 -6.84 14.30 -15.93
N GLY A 481 -6.77 14.43 -14.60
CA GLY A 481 -6.32 13.38 -13.69
C GLY A 481 -7.19 12.12 -13.79
N ALA A 482 -8.52 12.27 -13.70
CA ALA A 482 -9.46 11.17 -13.81
C ALA A 482 -9.37 10.44 -15.16
N LYS A 483 -9.24 11.17 -16.27
CA LYS A 483 -9.04 10.59 -17.61
C LYS A 483 -7.74 9.77 -17.70
N LEU A 484 -6.63 10.33 -17.21
CA LEU A 484 -5.34 9.64 -17.17
C LEU A 484 -5.41 8.36 -16.32
N GLY A 485 -5.99 8.46 -15.12
CA GLY A 485 -6.18 7.33 -14.22
C GLY A 485 -7.03 6.22 -14.81
N ALA A 486 -8.17 6.57 -15.43
CA ALA A 486 -9.06 5.61 -16.07
C ALA A 486 -8.35 4.84 -17.21
N PHE A 487 -7.54 5.52 -18.03
CA PHE A 487 -6.76 4.87 -19.08
C PHE A 487 -5.76 3.85 -18.51
N ILE A 488 -5.06 4.20 -17.43
CA ILE A 488 -4.10 3.32 -16.76
C ILE A 488 -4.83 2.13 -16.13
N GLY A 489 -5.96 2.37 -15.48
CA GLY A 489 -6.83 1.32 -14.96
C GLY A 489 -7.31 0.36 -16.05
N GLN A 490 -7.69 0.86 -17.23
CA GLN A 490 -8.08 0.04 -18.38
C GLN A 490 -6.91 -0.80 -18.91
N THR A 491 -5.70 -0.24 -18.91
CA THR A 491 -4.47 -0.99 -19.25
C THR A 491 -4.25 -2.15 -18.27
N ALA A 492 -4.46 -1.91 -16.97
CA ALA A 492 -4.38 -2.95 -15.95
C ALA A 492 -5.47 -4.03 -16.12
N VAL A 493 -6.72 -3.63 -16.42
CA VAL A 493 -7.83 -4.54 -16.70
C VAL A 493 -7.57 -5.39 -17.94
N ALA A 494 -6.98 -4.82 -19.00
CA ALA A 494 -6.58 -5.58 -20.18
C ALA A 494 -5.55 -6.67 -19.85
N GLY A 495 -4.58 -6.34 -18.99
CA GLY A 495 -3.64 -7.31 -18.43
C GLY A 495 -4.33 -8.40 -17.60
N ALA A 496 -5.27 -8.00 -16.73
CA ALA A 496 -6.03 -8.90 -15.87
C ALA A 496 -6.89 -9.90 -16.66
N LYS A 497 -7.47 -9.49 -17.79
CA LYS A 497 -8.25 -10.40 -18.68
C LYS A 497 -7.37 -11.47 -19.34
N ALA A 498 -6.06 -11.26 -19.41
CA ALA A 498 -5.10 -12.14 -20.07
C ALA A 498 -4.18 -12.89 -19.08
N ASP A 499 -4.47 -12.81 -17.77
CA ASP A 499 -3.62 -13.40 -16.72
C ASP A 499 -4.01 -14.84 -16.34
N GLY A 500 -5.09 -15.38 -16.90
CA GLY A 500 -5.50 -16.77 -16.69
C GLY A 500 -6.37 -17.01 -15.46
N ALA A 501 -6.61 -16.00 -14.62
CA ALA A 501 -7.60 -16.11 -13.55
C ALA A 501 -9.02 -16.06 -14.13
N LYS A 502 -9.87 -17.00 -13.71
CA LYS A 502 -11.28 -17.11 -14.17
C LYS A 502 -12.27 -16.63 -13.11
#